data_AF-A0A1C6A2N6-F1
#
_entry.id   AF-A0A1C6A2N6-F1
#
_cell.length_a   1.000
_cell.length_b   1.000
_cell.length_c   1.000
_cell.angle_alpha   90.00
_cell.angle_beta   90.00
_cell.angle_gamma   90.00
#
_symmetry.space_group_name_H-M   'P 1'
#
loop_
_entity.id
_entity.type
_entity.pdbx_description
1 polymer ?
#
loop_
_entity_poly.entity_id
_entity_poly.type
_entity_poly.pdbx_seq_one_letter_code
_entity_poly.pdbx_strand_id
1 'polypeptide(L)' 'MLLDEYDYETDIEVQREEAREEGRKQGTLQKTCALIQKKLEKGKTISEIADDLEDTEENIVHLIKEFHLGRKES' A
#
# COMPACT_ATOMS: atom_id res chain seq x y z
N MET A 1 -31.64 33.38 -11.08
CA MET A 1 -30.75 32.73 -10.10
C MET A 1 -30.08 31.61 -10.86
N LEU A 2 -28.81 31.81 -11.24
CA LEU A 2 -28.05 30.87 -12.08
C LEU A 2 -27.81 29.62 -11.23
N LEU A 3 -28.44 28.50 -11.61
CA LEU A 3 -28.14 27.21 -11.00
C LEU A 3 -26.71 26.90 -11.41
N ASP A 4 -25.81 26.95 -10.46
CA ASP A 4 -24.47 26.36 -10.53
C ASP A 4 -24.68 24.93 -11.05
N GLU A 5 -24.24 24.73 -12.29
CA GLU A 5 -24.28 23.46 -12.99
C GLU A 5 -23.22 22.59 -12.31
N TYR A 6 -23.61 21.95 -11.22
CA TYR A 6 -22.75 21.01 -10.49
C TYR A 6 -22.31 19.95 -11.51
N ASP A 7 -21.03 20.02 -11.89
CA ASP A 7 -20.44 19.20 -12.92
C ASP A 7 -20.22 17.78 -12.39
N TYR A 8 -21.30 17.02 -12.30
CA TYR A 8 -21.32 15.61 -11.88
C TYR A 8 -20.39 14.72 -12.72
N GLU A 9 -19.98 15.16 -13.91
CA GLU A 9 -19.01 14.45 -14.74
C GLU A 9 -17.60 14.53 -14.13
N THR A 10 -17.21 15.70 -13.61
CA THR A 10 -15.91 15.88 -12.94
C THR A 10 -15.79 15.04 -11.66
N ASP A 11 -16.84 14.94 -10.84
CA ASP A 11 -16.83 14.16 -9.59
C ASP A 11 -16.61 12.65 -9.82
N ILE A 12 -17.17 12.09 -10.91
CA ILE A 12 -17.00 10.67 -11.24
C ILE A 12 -15.62 10.38 -11.83
N GLU A 13 -15.08 11.29 -12.65
CA GLU A 13 -13.74 11.15 -13.20
C GLU A 13 -12.66 11.26 -12.10
N VAL A 14 -12.80 12.24 -11.20
CA VAL A 14 -11.90 12.41 -10.05
C VAL A 14 -11.92 11.16 -9.15
N GLN A 15 -13.10 10.63 -8.80
CA GLN A 15 -13.15 9.41 -7.97
C GLN A 15 -12.58 8.16 -8.65
N ARG A 16 -12.63 8.07 -10.00
CA ARG A 16 -12.01 6.96 -10.75
C ARG A 16 -10.49 7.09 -10.87
N GLU A 17 -10.00 8.33 -10.98
CA GLU A 17 -8.56 8.64 -10.98
C GLU A 17 -7.99 8.39 -9.58
N GLU A 18 -8.66 8.87 -8.52
CA GLU A 18 -8.30 8.63 -7.11
C GLU A 18 -8.31 7.14 -6.78
N ALA A 19 -9.34 6.38 -7.17
CA ALA A 19 -9.38 4.93 -6.96
C ALA A 19 -8.26 4.18 -7.71
N ARG A 20 -7.83 4.67 -8.89
CA ARG A 20 -6.67 4.12 -9.62
C ARG A 20 -5.35 4.51 -8.98
N GLU A 21 -5.23 5.73 -8.48
CA GLU A 21 -4.02 6.25 -7.86
C GLU A 21 -3.81 5.62 -6.47
N GLU A 22 -4.86 5.49 -5.67
CA GLU A 22 -4.88 4.71 -4.43
C GLU A 22 -4.60 3.24 -4.69
N GLY A 23 -5.21 2.63 -5.71
CA GLY A 23 -4.92 1.24 -6.10
C GLY A 23 -3.46 1.01 -6.53
N ARG A 24 -2.79 2.01 -7.14
CA ARG A 24 -1.36 1.95 -7.46
C ARG A 24 -0.49 2.12 -6.21
N LYS A 25 -0.76 3.11 -5.36
CA LYS A 25 0.00 3.36 -4.12
C LYS A 25 -0.13 2.18 -3.16
N GLN A 26 -1.35 1.70 -2.94
CA GLN A 26 -1.64 0.52 -2.14
C GLN A 26 -1.07 -0.75 -2.78
N GLY A 27 -1.12 -0.87 -4.12
CA GLY A 27 -0.51 -1.97 -4.84
C GLY A 27 1.01 -2.04 -4.69
N THR A 28 1.69 -0.90 -4.53
CA THR A 28 3.14 -0.86 -4.35
C THR A 28 3.52 -1.30 -2.94
N LEU A 29 2.82 -0.80 -1.92
CA LEU A 29 3.00 -1.21 -0.52
C LEU A 29 2.64 -2.69 -0.30
N GLN A 30 1.51 -3.17 -0.87
CA GLN A 30 1.13 -4.58 -0.79
C GLN A 30 2.15 -5.50 -1.44
N LYS A 31 2.76 -5.09 -2.57
CA LYS A 31 3.82 -5.88 -3.21
C LYS A 31 5.05 -5.98 -2.32
N THR A 32 5.49 -4.88 -1.70
CA THR A 32 6.63 -4.89 -0.78
C THR A 32 6.35 -5.80 0.42
N CYS A 33 5.18 -5.69 1.06
CA CYS A 33 4.82 -6.57 2.17
C CYS A 33 4.69 -8.05 1.76
N ALA A 34 4.11 -8.35 0.60
CA ALA A 34 4.03 -9.71 0.08
C ALA A 34 5.44 -10.30 -0.21
N LEU A 35 6.37 -9.47 -0.68
CA LEU A 35 7.76 -9.88 -0.86
C LEU A 35 8.46 -10.16 0.47
N ILE A 36 8.26 -9.32 1.49
CA ILE A 36 8.77 -9.53 2.85
C ILE A 36 8.23 -10.85 3.41
N GLN A 37 6.91 -11.08 3.32
CA GLN A 37 6.28 -12.31 3.79
C GLN A 37 6.83 -13.56 3.09
N LYS A 38 6.97 -13.52 1.76
CA LYS A 38 7.53 -14.64 0.99
C LYS A 38 8.99 -14.93 1.35
N LYS A 39 9.76 -13.90 1.73
CA LYS A 39 11.15 -14.08 2.21
C LYS A 39 11.18 -14.66 3.62
N LEU A 40 10.28 -14.22 4.52
CA LEU A 40 10.10 -14.82 5.85
C LEU A 40 9.67 -16.30 5.77
N GLU A 41 8.77 -16.66 4.86
CA GLU A 41 8.34 -18.05 4.61
C GLU A 41 9.49 -18.94 4.13
N LYS A 42 10.48 -18.36 3.43
CA LYS A 42 11.71 -19.05 3.04
C LYS A 42 12.74 -19.14 4.17
N GLY A 43 12.44 -18.59 5.35
CA GLY A 43 13.32 -18.58 6.51
C GLY A 43 14.38 -17.49 6.49
N LYS A 44 14.23 -16.44 5.66
CA LYS A 44 15.15 -15.29 5.68
C LYS A 44 14.97 -14.46 6.94
N THR A 45 16.07 -13.94 7.46
CA THR A 45 16.08 -13.03 8.61
C THR A 45 15.71 -11.59 8.21
N ILE A 46 15.37 -10.75 9.20
CA ILE A 46 15.02 -9.34 8.95
C ILE A 46 16.18 -8.59 8.28
N SER A 47 17.43 -8.83 8.71
CA SER A 47 18.63 -8.24 8.11
C SER A 47 18.78 -8.60 6.63
N GLU A 48 18.65 -9.88 6.27
CA GLU A 48 18.73 -10.31 4.86
C GLU A 48 17.59 -9.73 4.00
N ILE A 49 16.42 -9.50 4.60
CA ILE A 49 15.30 -8.86 3.91
C ILE A 49 15.56 -7.37 3.72
N ALA A 50 16.15 -6.71 4.71
CA ALA A 50 16.56 -5.31 4.65
C ALA A 50 17.62 -5.11 3.55
N ASP A 51 18.67 -5.93 3.51
CA ASP A 51 19.66 -5.95 2.42
C ASP A 51 19.01 -6.21 1.05
N ASP A 52 18.13 -7.22 0.95
CA ASP A 52 17.46 -7.58 -0.31
C ASP A 52 16.50 -6.50 -0.85
N LEU A 53 15.95 -5.67 0.04
CA LEU A 53 15.01 -4.58 -0.30
C LEU A 53 15.70 -3.22 -0.31
N GLU A 54 17.01 -3.17 -0.07
CA GLU A 54 17.79 -1.93 0.08
C GLU A 54 17.14 -0.97 1.10
N ASP A 55 16.63 -1.54 2.19
CA ASP A 55 15.87 -0.86 3.22
C ASP A 55 16.48 -1.10 4.60
N THR A 56 15.98 -0.43 5.64
CA THR A 56 16.47 -0.64 7.01
C THR A 56 15.67 -1.71 7.74
N GLU A 57 16.31 -2.44 8.66
CA GLU A 57 15.63 -3.44 9.48
C GLU A 57 14.43 -2.85 10.24
N GLU A 58 14.57 -1.61 10.71
CA GLU A 58 13.50 -0.86 11.38
C GLU A 58 12.30 -0.64 10.47
N ASN A 59 12.53 -0.29 9.19
CA ASN A 59 11.46 -0.11 8.22
C ASN A 59 10.82 -1.45 7.84
N ILE A 60 11.60 -2.53 7.70
CA ILE A 60 11.08 -3.88 7.47
C ILE A 60 10.17 -4.33 8.63
N VAL A 61 10.60 -4.12 9.88
CA VAL A 61 9.78 -4.42 11.07
C VAL A 61 8.50 -3.58 11.08
N HIS A 62 8.59 -2.30 10.71
CA HIS A 62 7.44 -1.42 10.62
C HIS A 62 6.44 -1.92 9.57
N LEU A 63 6.89 -2.24 8.36
CA LEU A 63 6.07 -2.79 7.28
C LEU A 63 5.39 -4.11 7.66
N ILE A 64 6.10 -5.01 8.36
CA ILE A 64 5.51 -6.27 8.86
C ILE A 64 4.40 -5.99 9.89
N LYS A 65 4.62 -5.03 10.80
CA LYS A 65 3.63 -4.65 11.81
C LYS A 65 2.39 -4.03 11.16
N GLU A 66 2.56 -3.05 10.29
CA GLU A 66 1.48 -2.38 9.57
C GLU A 66 0.64 -3.38 8.77
N PHE A 67 1.28 -4.35 8.11
CA PHE A 67 0.57 -5.37 7.33
C PHE A 67 -0.19 -6.38 8.19
N HIS A 68 0.34 -6.78 9.35
CA HIS A 68 -0.38 -7.64 10.29
C HIS A 68 -1.53 -6.90 11.00
N LEU A 69 -1.40 -5.59 11.23
CA LEU A 69 -2.42 -4.75 11.84
C LEU A 69 -3.58 -4.45 10.88
N GLY A 70 -3.31 -4.27 9.58
CA GLY A 70 -4.33 -4.03 8.54
C GLY A 70 -5.32 -5.19 8.31
N ARG A 71 -5.12 -6.36 8.93
CA ARG A 71 -6.05 -7.51 8.87
C ARG A 71 -7.08 -7.54 10.00
N LYS A 72 -7.07 -6.57 10.92
CA LYS A 72 -7.91 -6.55 12.13
C LYS A 72 -9.15 -5.66 12.09
N GLU A 73 -9.46 -5.01 10.98
CA GLU A 73 -10.79 -4.41 10.77
C GLU A 73 -11.64 -5.32 9.89
N SER A 74 -12.38 -6.20 10.55
CA SER A 74 -13.57 -6.88 10.04
C SER A 74 -14.70 -6.68 11.04
#